data_AF-A0A944LD31-F1
#
_entry.id   AF-A0A944LD31-F1
#
_cell.length_a   1.000
_cell.length_b   1.000
_cell.length_c   1.000
_cell.angle_alpha   90.00
_cell.angle_beta   90.00
_cell.angle_gamma   90.00
#
_symmetry.space_group_name_H-M   'P 1'
#
loop_
_entity.id
_entity.type
_entity.pdbx_description
1 polymer ?
#
loop_
_entity_poly.entity_id
_entity_poly.type
_entity_poly.pdbx_seq_one_letter_code
_entity_poly.pdbx_strand_id
1 'polypeptide(L)' 'MDDDDIRAVEEAVATLESATTEHEPAAITLQTAVAAAVTHGKPIREVAAAAHMTALEVLDAADAVTFPQQALQPSSLAQ' A
#
# COMPACT_ATOMS: atom_id res chain seq x y z
N MET A 1 -8.96 16.54 -7.81
CA MET A 1 -9.55 15.67 -6.77
C MET A 1 -8.42 14.77 -6.27
N ASP A 2 -7.32 15.39 -5.84
CA ASP A 2 -6.01 14.75 -5.71
C ASP A 2 -5.50 14.86 -4.27
N ASP A 3 -5.91 15.85 -3.48
CA ASP A 3 -5.51 16.00 -2.08
C ASP A 3 -6.04 14.89 -1.15
N ASP A 4 -7.03 14.11 -1.59
CA ASP A 4 -7.62 13.03 -0.80
C ASP A 4 -6.71 11.81 -0.66
N ASP A 5 -5.81 11.56 -1.61
CA ASP A 5 -4.96 10.35 -1.58
C ASP A 5 -3.96 10.36 -0.42
N ILE A 6 -3.33 11.51 -0.18
CA ILE A 6 -2.39 11.65 0.95
C ILE A 6 -3.14 11.60 2.28
N ARG A 7 -4.30 12.26 2.35
CA ARG A 7 -5.16 12.20 3.54
C ARG A 7 -5.61 10.77 3.86
N ALA A 8 -5.97 9.99 2.85
CA ALA A 8 -6.36 8.59 3.02
C ALA A 8 -5.22 7.73 3.58
N VAL A 9 -3.97 7.99 3.17
CA VAL A 9 -2.78 7.34 3.73
C VAL A 9 -2.60 7.71 5.20
N GLU A 10 -2.71 9.00 5.55
CA GLU A 10 -2.61 9.46 6.94
C GLU A 10 -3.69 8.86 7.84
N GLU A 11 -4.94 8.80 7.36
CA GLU A 11 -6.05 8.17 8.11
C GLU A 11 -5.83 6.66 8.29
N ALA A 12 -5.27 5.98 7.29
CA ALA A 12 -4.96 4.57 7.39
C ALA A 12 -3.82 4.30 8.39
N VAL A 13 -2.79 5.17 8.44
CA VAL A 13 -1.74 5.12 9.47
C VAL A 13 -2.33 5.32 10.86
N ALA A 14 -3.14 6.37 11.05
CA ALA A 14 -3.76 6.66 12.33
C ALA A 14 -4.66 5.49 12.80
N THR A 15 -5.34 4.83 11.87
CA THR A 15 -6.15 3.64 12.14
C THR A 15 -5.27 2.45 12.54
N LEU A 16 -4.15 2.23 11.85
CA LEU A 16 -3.20 1.17 12.17
C LEU A 16 -2.56 1.38 13.55
N GLU A 17 -2.14 2.60 13.86
CA GLU A 17 -1.56 2.95 15.17
C GLU A 17 -2.58 2.81 16.31
N SER A 18 -3.86 3.06 16.03
CA SER A 18 -4.95 2.91 17.00
C SER A 18 -5.48 1.47 17.12
N ALA A 19 -5.21 0.62 16.12
CA ALA A 19 -5.68 -0.76 16.06
C ALA A 19 -4.83 -1.67 16.97
N THR A 20 -5.20 -1.73 18.25
CA THR A 20 -4.54 -2.58 19.25
C THR A 20 -4.80 -4.08 19.07
N THR A 21 -5.88 -4.46 18.37
CA THR A 21 -6.31 -5.87 18.17
C THR A 21 -6.47 -6.30 16.71
N GLU A 22 -6.63 -5.36 15.78
CA GLU A 22 -6.94 -5.63 14.37
C GLU A 22 -5.87 -5.04 13.45
N HIS A 23 -4.61 -5.40 13.71
CA HIS A 23 -3.44 -4.83 13.05
C HIS A 23 -3.31 -5.29 11.58
N GLU A 24 -3.70 -6.54 11.27
CA GLU A 24 -3.69 -7.07 9.89
C GLU A 24 -4.61 -6.32 8.91
N PRO A 25 -5.93 -6.16 9.17
CA PRO A 25 -6.80 -5.45 8.25
C PRO A 25 -6.41 -3.96 8.11
N ALA A 26 -5.97 -3.31 9.19
CA ALA A 26 -5.51 -1.93 9.13
C ALA A 26 -4.23 -1.79 8.28
N ALA A 27 -3.31 -2.76 8.34
CA ALA A 27 -2.10 -2.77 7.51
C ALA A 27 -2.44 -2.94 6.01
N ILE A 28 -3.42 -3.79 5.68
CA ILE A 28 -3.91 -3.96 4.30
C ILE A 28 -4.54 -2.67 3.78
N THR A 29 -5.33 -1.97 4.62
CA THR A 29 -5.91 -0.67 4.27
C THR A 29 -4.82 0.37 3.99
N LEU A 30 -3.78 0.43 4.82
CA LEU A 30 -2.64 1.31 4.59
C LEU A 30 -1.92 1.00 3.27
N GLN A 31 -1.61 -0.26 3.00
CA GLN A 31 -0.97 -0.68 1.75
C GLN A 31 -1.81 -0.31 0.52
N THR A 32 -3.12 -0.50 0.60
CA THR A 32 -4.05 -0.15 -0.50
C THR A 32 -4.09 1.35 -0.73
N ALA A 33 -4.12 2.17 0.32
CA ALA A 33 -4.09 3.64 0.21
C ALA A 33 -2.76 4.13 -0.37
N VAL A 34 -1.64 3.56 0.06
CA VAL A 34 -0.30 3.85 -0.47
C VAL A 34 -0.22 3.51 -1.96
N ALA A 35 -0.71 2.33 -2.36
CA ALA A 35 -0.75 1.91 -3.75
C ALA A 35 -1.62 2.82 -4.62
N ALA A 36 -2.80 3.22 -4.12
CA ALA A 36 -3.69 4.15 -4.81
C ALA A 36 -3.02 5.51 -5.02
N ALA A 37 -2.41 6.07 -3.98
CA ALA A 37 -1.71 7.35 -4.07
C ALA A 37 -0.57 7.32 -5.11
N VAL A 38 0.24 6.26 -5.11
CA VAL A 38 1.32 6.08 -6.09
C VAL A 38 0.76 5.92 -7.51
N THR A 39 -0.32 5.15 -7.67
CA THR A 39 -0.99 4.92 -8.96
C THR A 39 -1.62 6.20 -9.53
N HIS A 40 -2.16 7.06 -8.67
CA HIS A 40 -2.67 8.38 -9.04
C HIS A 40 -1.56 9.40 -9.37
N GLY A 41 -0.28 9.00 -9.26
CA GLY A 41 0.86 9.84 -9.62
C GLY A 41 1.36 10.73 -8.50
N LYS A 42 1.00 10.44 -7.24
CA LYS A 42 1.56 11.15 -6.08
C LYS A 42 3.05 10.86 -5.94
N PRO A 43 3.85 11.86 -5.51
CA PRO A 43 5.28 11.64 -5.33
C PRO A 43 5.52 10.69 -4.15
N ILE A 44 6.28 9.64 -4.42
CA ILE A 44 6.65 8.59 -3.45
C ILE A 44 7.18 9.17 -2.15
N ARG A 45 7.92 10.29 -2.20
CA ARG A 45 8.44 10.95 -0.99
C ARG A 45 7.36 11.49 -0.06
N GLU A 46 6.27 12.04 -0.60
CA GLU A 46 5.16 12.55 0.23
C GLU A 46 4.34 11.39 0.78
N VAL A 47 4.07 10.37 -0.05
CA VAL A 47 3.38 9.15 0.39
C VAL A 47 4.17 8.43 1.49
N ALA A 48 5.49 8.32 1.35
CA ALA A 48 6.38 7.74 2.36
C ALA A 48 6.35 8.52 3.68
N ALA A 49 6.39 9.85 3.60
CA ALA A 49 6.28 10.70 4.78
C ALA A 49 4.94 10.51 5.50
N ALA A 50 3.83 10.48 4.76
CA ALA A 50 2.49 10.25 5.30
C ALA A 50 2.30 8.83 5.89
N ALA A 51 2.89 7.83 5.24
CA ALA A 51 2.80 6.42 5.64
C ALA A 51 3.74 6.03 6.80
N HIS A 52 4.62 6.95 7.23
CA HIS A 52 5.77 6.64 8.11
C HIS A 52 6.65 5.49 7.57
N MET A 53 6.72 5.34 6.25
CA MET A 53 7.45 4.28 5.55
C MET A 53 8.64 4.85 4.79
N THR A 54 9.58 3.99 4.43
CA THR A 54 10.63 4.36 3.48
C THR A 54 10.09 4.37 2.05
N ALA A 55 10.76 5.11 1.15
CA ALA A 55 10.40 5.11 -0.28
C ALA A 55 10.47 3.71 -0.92
N LEU A 56 11.30 2.82 -0.38
CA LEU A 56 11.42 1.45 -0.84
C LEU A 56 10.19 0.61 -0.42
N GLU A 57 9.76 0.74 0.84
CA GLU A 57 8.56 0.08 1.36
C GLU A 57 7.28 0.57 0.67
N VAL A 58 7.20 1.86 0.33
CA VAL A 58 6.09 2.40 -0.45
C VAL A 58 6.02 1.76 -1.83
N LEU A 59 7.17 1.58 -2.49
CA LEU A 59 7.21 0.92 -3.79
C LEU A 59 6.84 -0.56 -3.69
N ASP A 60 7.34 -1.25 -2.66
CA ASP A 60 7.01 -2.65 -2.38
C ASP A 60 5.50 -2.84 -2.10
N ALA A 61 4.91 -1.97 -1.27
CA ALA A 61 3.48 -1.98 -0.99
C ALA A 61 2.63 -1.68 -2.23
N ALA A 62 3.05 -0.72 -3.05
CA ALA A 62 2.38 -0.41 -4.31
C ALA A 62 2.47 -1.56 -5.32
N ASP A 63 3.64 -2.22 -5.39
CA ASP A 63 3.86 -3.40 -6.24
C ASP A 63 3.03 -4.58 -5.76
N ALA A 64 3.00 -4.88 -4.46
CA ALA A 64 2.22 -5.98 -3.88
C ALA A 64 0.71 -5.87 -4.14
N VAL A 65 0.17 -4.65 -4.23
CA VAL A 65 -1.25 -4.38 -4.52
C VAL A 65 -1.54 -4.34 -6.02
N THR A 66 -0.60 -3.82 -6.82
CA THR A 66 -0.74 -3.70 -8.29
C THR A 66 -0.50 -5.04 -8.98
N PHE A 67 0.49 -5.76 -8.49
CA PHE A 67 0.87 -7.12 -8.85
C PHE A 67 0.70 -7.97 -7.60
N PRO A 68 -0.55 -8.22 -7.16
CA PRO A 68 -0.75 -9.30 -6.21
C PRO A 68 -0.11 -10.50 -6.89
N GLN A 69 0.85 -11.14 -6.22
CA GLN A 69 1.43 -12.37 -6.70
C GLN A 69 0.27 -13.35 -6.87
N GLN A 70 -0.38 -13.33 -8.04
CA GLN A 70 -0.96 -14.51 -8.63
C GLN A 70 0.22 -15.43 -8.60
N ALA A 71 0.19 -16.33 -7.61
CA ALA A 71 1.16 -17.37 -7.46
C ALA A 71 1.58 -17.75 -8.87
N LEU A 72 2.89 -17.77 -9.12
CA LEU A 72 3.37 -18.68 -10.14
C LEU A 72 2.70 -20.01 -9.81
N GLN A 73 1.53 -20.26 -10.40
CA GLN A 73 1.12 -21.59 -10.70
C GLN A 73 2.23 -21.96 -11.66
N PRO A 74 3.16 -22.87 -11.29
CA PRO A 74 3.80 -23.60 -12.33
C PRO A 74 2.63 -24.27 -13.03
N SER A 75 2.13 -23.65 -14.10
CA SER A 75 1.55 -24.39 -15.20
C SER A 75 2.74 -25.20 -15.68
N SER A 76 2.97 -26.32 -14.99
CA SER A 76 3.91 -27.35 -15.34
C SER A 76 3.70 -27.53 -16.82
N LEU A 77 4.73 -27.07 -17.51
CA LEU A 77 4.87 -27.01 -18.93
C LEU A 77 4.30 -28.30 -19.50
N ALA A 78 3.33 -28.17 -20.40
CA ALA A 78 2.78 -29.28 -21.15
C ALA A 78 3.92 -30.19 -21.64
N GLN A 79 3.86 -31.48 -21.33
CA GLN A 79 3.79 -32.61 -22.25
C GLN A 79 3.96 -33.94 -21.51
#